data_AF-A0A0Q9KMS2-F1
#
_entry.id   AF-A0A0Q9KMS2-F1
#
_cell.length_a   1.000
_cell.length_b   1.000
_cell.length_c   1.000
_cell.angle_alpha   90.00
_cell.angle_beta   90.00
_cell.angle_gamma   90.00
#
_symmetry.space_group_name_H-M   'P 1'
#
loop_
_entity.id
_entity.type
_entity.pdbx_description
1 polymer ?
#
loop_
_entity_poly.entity_id
_entity_poly.type
_entity_poly.pdbx_seq_one_letter_code
_entity_poly.pdbx_strand_id
1 'polypeptide(L)'
;MVSAAATLAQHRNLVRESRTHDEAFEFAVAKLSELLREERTNPRAAVRFLRVLRQIQKPEHVFPHITADEEGEIIALWSASKMSLELAIPAEGDAYLRMTDHDGSEIVVGFFRWLPLLETSNFLSDLSDLVVQSNPRWRSLFAS
;
A
#
# COMPACT_ATOMS: atom_id res chain seq x y z
N MET A 1 0.03 11.48 -19.70
CA MET A 1 1.36 11.23 -19.11
C MET A 1 1.54 12.19 -17.94
N VAL A 2 1.44 11.67 -16.71
CA VAL A 2 1.74 12.45 -15.50
C VAL A 2 3.27 12.59 -15.42
N SER A 3 3.77 13.81 -15.20
CA SER A 3 5.22 14.06 -15.15
C SER A 3 5.80 13.58 -13.81
N ALA A 4 7.08 13.19 -13.81
CA ALA A 4 7.79 12.79 -12.59
C ALA A 4 7.75 13.89 -11.49
N ALA A 5 7.61 15.17 -11.87
CA ALA A 5 7.45 16.28 -10.94
C ALA A 5 6.06 16.32 -10.29
N ALA A 6 5.00 15.94 -11.02
CA ALA A 6 3.66 15.77 -10.46
C ALA A 6 3.60 14.55 -9.53
N THR A 7 4.26 13.45 -9.90
CA THR A 7 4.42 12.28 -9.02
C THR A 7 5.18 12.63 -7.74
N LEU A 8 6.24 13.44 -7.81
CA LEU A 8 6.99 13.92 -6.63
C LEU A 8 6.20 14.90 -5.75
N ALA A 9 5.39 15.77 -6.33
CA ALA A 9 4.52 16.69 -5.60
C ALA A 9 3.37 15.95 -4.90
N GLN A 10 2.78 14.95 -5.58
CA GLN A 10 1.79 14.05 -5.01
C GLN A 10 2.40 13.21 -3.88
N HIS A 11 3.58 12.62 -4.08
CA HIS A 11 4.33 11.95 -3.00
C HIS A 11 4.66 12.86 -1.81
N ARG A 12 5.01 14.14 -2.04
CA ARG A 12 5.28 15.10 -0.96
C ARG A 12 4.02 15.47 -0.16
N ASN A 13 2.87 15.56 -0.80
CA ASN A 13 1.59 15.76 -0.13
C ASN A 13 1.17 14.48 0.62
N LEU A 14 1.44 13.30 0.06
CA LEU A 14 1.21 12.00 0.70
C LEU A 14 2.03 11.83 1.99
N VAL A 15 3.29 12.33 2.03
CA VAL A 15 4.13 12.33 3.24
C VAL A 15 3.51 13.10 4.42
N ARG A 16 2.62 14.08 4.15
CA ARG A 16 1.95 14.85 5.22
C ARG A 16 0.78 14.12 5.87
N GLU A 17 0.24 13.07 5.26
CA GLU A 17 -0.89 12.27 5.78
C GLU A 17 -0.43 10.92 6.36
N SER A 18 0.87 10.79 6.65
CA SER A 18 1.41 9.56 7.19
C SER A 18 0.77 9.22 8.54
N ARG A 19 0.19 8.02 8.61
CA ARG A 19 -0.43 7.43 9.79
C ARG A 19 0.55 6.43 10.42
N THR A 20 0.49 6.24 11.72
CA THR A 20 1.14 5.08 12.35
C THR A 20 0.59 3.78 11.76
N HIS A 21 1.29 2.65 11.98
CA HIS A 21 0.83 1.34 11.51
C HIS A 21 -0.63 1.06 11.92
N ASP A 22 -0.94 1.27 13.20
CA ASP A 22 -2.26 0.99 13.75
C ASP A 22 -3.32 1.93 13.17
N GLU A 23 -3.05 3.24 13.11
CA GLU A 23 -3.98 4.22 12.55
C GLU A 23 -4.29 4.00 11.07
N ALA A 24 -3.32 3.50 10.33
CA ALA A 24 -3.48 3.18 8.94
C ALA A 24 -4.31 1.90 8.75
N PHE A 25 -4.06 0.87 9.56
CA PHE A 25 -4.88 -0.34 9.56
C PHE A 25 -6.34 -0.01 9.88
N GLU A 26 -6.58 0.77 10.94
CA GLU A 26 -7.92 1.23 11.32
C GLU A 26 -8.58 2.05 10.21
N PHE A 27 -7.82 2.90 9.53
CA PHE A 27 -8.34 3.63 8.37
C PHE A 27 -8.74 2.72 7.21
N ALA A 28 -7.89 1.75 6.86
CA ALA A 28 -8.19 0.78 5.80
C ALA A 28 -9.47 -0.02 6.13
N VAL A 29 -9.65 -0.41 7.39
CA VAL A 29 -10.88 -1.07 7.87
C VAL A 29 -12.10 -0.16 7.72
N ALA A 30 -11.98 1.12 8.11
CA ALA A 30 -13.06 2.09 7.99
C ALA A 30 -13.44 2.31 6.51
N LYS A 31 -12.46 2.49 5.63
CA LYS A 31 -12.69 2.70 4.20
C LYS A 31 -13.34 1.49 3.53
N LEU A 32 -12.90 0.29 3.89
CA LEU A 32 -13.53 -0.94 3.41
C LEU A 32 -14.97 -1.09 3.86
N SER A 33 -15.26 -0.69 5.09
CA SER A 33 -16.63 -0.71 5.62
C SER A 33 -17.53 0.26 4.84
N GLU A 34 -17.01 1.43 4.46
CA GLU A 34 -17.70 2.39 3.59
C GLU A 34 -17.99 1.78 2.20
N LEU A 35 -16.97 1.22 1.54
CA LEU A 35 -17.12 0.59 0.21
C LEU A 35 -18.13 -0.56 0.22
N LEU A 36 -18.15 -1.36 1.28
CA LEU A 36 -19.13 -2.45 1.44
C LEU A 36 -20.56 -1.93 1.63
N ARG A 37 -20.72 -0.86 2.42
CA ARG A 37 -22.03 -0.22 2.65
C ARG A 37 -22.58 0.42 1.36
N GLU A 38 -21.71 0.93 0.52
CA GLU A 38 -22.06 1.54 -0.77
C GLU A 38 -22.19 0.52 -1.90
N GLU A 39 -21.99 -0.77 -1.62
CA GLU A 39 -22.00 -1.87 -2.61
C GLU A 39 -20.95 -1.69 -3.73
N ARG A 40 -19.92 -0.87 -3.49
CA ARG A 40 -18.79 -0.58 -4.38
C ARG A 40 -17.66 -1.60 -4.29
N THR A 41 -17.82 -2.63 -3.45
CA THR A 41 -16.91 -3.77 -3.44
C THR A 41 -17.63 -5.02 -2.96
N ASN A 42 -17.12 -6.19 -3.33
CA ASN A 42 -17.70 -7.45 -2.87
C ASN A 42 -17.11 -7.87 -1.51
N PRO A 43 -17.90 -8.49 -0.61
CA PRO A 43 -17.42 -8.92 0.72
C PRO A 43 -16.22 -9.88 0.69
N ARG A 44 -16.08 -10.71 -0.35
CA ARG A 44 -14.95 -11.64 -0.46
C ARG A 44 -13.64 -10.91 -0.75
N ALA A 45 -13.67 -9.89 -1.60
CA ALA A 45 -12.52 -9.05 -1.90
C ALA A 45 -12.08 -8.29 -0.65
N ALA A 46 -13.02 -7.66 0.07
CA ALA A 46 -12.72 -6.94 1.31
C ALA A 46 -12.08 -7.84 2.38
N VAL A 47 -12.61 -9.05 2.61
CA VAL A 47 -12.03 -10.01 3.58
C VAL A 47 -10.62 -10.44 3.18
N ARG A 48 -10.40 -10.74 1.88
CA ARG A 48 -9.06 -11.12 1.39
C ARG A 48 -8.08 -9.98 1.54
N PHE A 49 -8.50 -8.75 1.23
CA PHE A 49 -7.69 -7.56 1.40
C PHE A 49 -7.24 -7.37 2.84
N LEU A 50 -8.15 -7.41 3.81
CA LEU A 50 -7.79 -7.28 5.22
C LEU A 50 -6.82 -8.35 5.67
N ARG A 51 -6.97 -9.58 5.17
CA ARG A 51 -6.04 -10.67 5.48
C ARG A 51 -4.63 -10.39 4.95
N VAL A 52 -4.53 -9.91 3.71
CA VAL A 52 -3.25 -9.57 3.08
C VAL A 52 -2.60 -8.41 3.81
N LEU A 53 -3.36 -7.34 4.06
CA LEU A 53 -2.89 -6.17 4.80
C LEU A 53 -2.33 -6.59 6.17
N ARG A 54 -3.06 -7.40 6.95
CA ARG A 54 -2.56 -7.94 8.23
C ARG A 54 -1.30 -8.80 8.11
N GLN A 55 -1.15 -9.56 7.03
CA GLN A 55 -0.01 -10.46 6.86
C GLN A 55 1.27 -9.74 6.46
N ILE A 56 1.15 -8.66 5.68
CA ILE A 56 2.29 -7.86 5.21
C ILE A 56 2.61 -6.72 6.17
N GLN A 57 1.66 -6.32 7.01
CA GLN A 57 1.84 -5.32 8.05
C GLN A 57 2.53 -5.93 9.27
N LYS A 58 3.85 -5.83 9.31
CA LYS A 58 4.68 -6.19 10.46
C LYS A 58 5.45 -4.97 10.96
N PRO A 59 5.62 -4.77 12.29
CA PRO A 59 6.32 -3.60 12.86
C PRO A 59 7.75 -3.38 12.34
N GLU A 60 8.41 -4.45 11.89
CA GLU A 60 9.74 -4.44 11.30
C GLU A 60 9.77 -3.81 9.90
N HIS A 61 8.67 -3.88 9.14
CA HIS A 61 8.60 -3.36 7.79
C HIS A 61 8.45 -1.83 7.78
N VAL A 62 8.99 -1.21 6.73
CA VAL A 62 8.76 0.20 6.46
C VAL A 62 7.32 0.38 6.07
N PHE A 63 6.67 1.35 6.70
CA PHE A 63 5.24 1.50 6.58
C PHE A 63 4.86 2.29 5.32
N PRO A 64 3.79 1.90 4.61
CA PRO A 64 3.29 2.68 3.50
C PRO A 64 2.47 3.86 3.98
N HIS A 65 2.26 4.78 3.05
CA HIS A 65 1.14 5.70 3.15
C HIS A 65 -0.12 4.92 2.75
N ILE A 66 -1.10 4.87 3.65
CA ILE A 66 -2.45 4.42 3.30
C ILE A 66 -3.20 5.65 2.80
N THR A 67 -3.32 5.74 1.48
CA THR A 67 -4.07 6.79 0.79
C THR A 67 -5.27 6.16 0.11
N ALA A 68 -6.43 6.79 0.23
CA ALA A 68 -7.50 6.65 -0.74
C ALA A 68 -7.21 7.66 -1.86
N ASP A 69 -7.31 7.27 -3.12
CA ASP A 69 -7.29 8.24 -4.24
C ASP A 69 -8.65 8.97 -4.34
N GLU A 70 -8.81 9.81 -5.36
CA GLU A 70 -10.03 10.62 -5.57
C GLU A 70 -11.27 9.75 -5.77
N GLU A 71 -11.08 8.52 -6.23
CA GLU A 71 -12.12 7.50 -6.40
C GLU A 71 -12.33 6.60 -5.16
N GLY A 72 -11.36 6.56 -4.24
CA GLY A 72 -11.40 5.78 -2.99
C GLY A 72 -10.84 4.35 -3.10
N GLU A 73 -9.96 4.11 -4.07
CA GLU A 73 -9.54 2.78 -4.55
C GLU A 73 -8.21 2.28 -3.98
N ILE A 74 -7.24 3.17 -3.78
CA ILE A 74 -5.97 2.81 -3.14
C ILE A 74 -6.21 2.65 -1.63
N ILE A 75 -5.58 1.65 -1.02
CA ILE A 75 -5.69 1.43 0.43
C ILE A 75 -4.32 1.25 1.07
N ALA A 76 -3.26 0.89 0.33
CA ALA A 76 -1.90 0.93 0.86
C ALA A 76 -0.84 1.09 -0.24
N LEU A 77 0.09 2.04 -0.08
CA LEU A 77 1.20 2.32 -1.00
C LEU A 77 2.54 2.45 -0.28
N TRP A 78 3.43 1.50 -0.52
CA TRP A 78 4.84 1.58 -0.12
C TRP A 78 5.66 2.05 -1.31
N SER A 79 6.56 3.02 -1.12
CA SER A 79 7.52 3.38 -2.17
C SER A 79 8.86 3.79 -1.59
N ALA A 80 9.93 3.35 -2.24
CA ALA A 80 11.30 3.70 -1.91
C ALA A 80 12.18 3.61 -3.17
N SER A 81 12.88 4.69 -3.51
CA SER A 81 13.62 4.78 -4.78
C SER A 81 12.68 4.50 -5.97
N LYS A 82 13.00 3.52 -6.82
CA LYS A 82 12.16 3.05 -7.93
C LYS A 82 11.19 1.94 -7.53
N MET A 83 11.34 1.38 -6.33
CA MET A 83 10.51 0.29 -5.87
C MET A 83 9.19 0.81 -5.31
N SER A 84 8.10 0.12 -5.62
CA SER A 84 6.82 0.35 -4.97
C SER A 84 6.01 -0.92 -4.79
N LEU A 85 5.20 -0.94 -3.75
CA LEU A 85 4.16 -1.93 -3.50
C LEU A 85 2.84 -1.17 -3.38
N GLU A 86 1.83 -1.57 -4.12
CA GLU A 86 0.51 -0.96 -4.10
C GLU A 86 -0.53 -2.05 -3.89
N LEU A 87 -1.41 -1.86 -2.91
CA LEU A 87 -2.56 -2.70 -2.64
C LEU A 87 -3.80 -1.84 -2.77
N ALA A 88 -4.68 -2.21 -3.71
CA ALA A 88 -5.86 -1.44 -4.04
C ALA A 88 -7.10 -2.32 -4.15
N ILE A 89 -8.25 -1.73 -3.82
CA ILE A 89 -9.57 -2.29 -4.11
C ILE A 89 -10.33 -1.24 -4.92
N PRO A 90 -10.44 -1.41 -6.25
CA PRO A 90 -11.20 -0.48 -7.06
C PRO A 90 -12.68 -0.54 -6.72
N ALA A 91 -13.39 0.56 -7.01
CA ALA A 91 -14.83 0.65 -6.84
C ALA A 91 -15.59 -0.28 -7.81
N GLU A 92 -14.96 -0.62 -8.93
CA GLU A 92 -15.43 -1.61 -9.88
C GLU A 92 -14.28 -2.55 -10.24
N GLY A 93 -14.54 -3.86 -10.18
CA GLY A 93 -13.56 -4.89 -10.52
C GLY A 93 -12.90 -5.55 -9.31
N ASP A 94 -11.78 -6.21 -9.57
CA ASP A 94 -11.11 -7.04 -8.57
C ASP A 94 -9.99 -6.25 -7.89
N ALA A 95 -9.89 -6.42 -6.57
CA ALA A 95 -8.73 -5.96 -5.83
C ALA A 95 -7.44 -6.47 -6.48
N TYR A 96 -6.38 -5.67 -6.40
CA TYR A 96 -5.09 -6.02 -7.00
C TYR A 96 -3.91 -5.65 -6.10
N LEU A 97 -2.81 -6.33 -6.35
CA LEU A 97 -1.49 -5.99 -5.87
C LEU A 97 -0.64 -5.60 -7.08
N ARG A 98 0.02 -4.45 -7.01
CA ARG A 98 1.05 -4.03 -7.95
C ARG A 98 2.39 -3.94 -7.23
N MET A 99 3.43 -4.48 -7.84
CA MET A 99 4.82 -4.37 -7.41
C MET A 99 5.64 -3.76 -8.54
N THR A 100 6.44 -2.75 -8.23
CA THR A 100 7.45 -2.20 -9.13
C THR A 100 8.82 -2.47 -8.53
N ASP A 101 9.71 -3.14 -9.26
CA ASP A 101 11.05 -3.46 -8.76
C ASP A 101 12.07 -2.31 -9.00
N HIS A 102 13.33 -2.58 -8.65
CA HIS A 102 14.43 -1.61 -8.78
C HIS A 102 14.75 -1.23 -10.24
N ASP A 103 14.44 -2.10 -11.19
CA ASP A 103 14.61 -1.87 -12.63
C ASP A 103 13.40 -1.15 -13.24
N GLY A 104 12.31 -1.01 -12.47
CA GLY A 104 11.05 -0.45 -12.91
C GLY A 104 10.14 -1.49 -13.57
N SER A 105 10.44 -2.79 -13.44
CA SER A 105 9.58 -3.85 -13.91
C SER A 105 8.32 -3.92 -13.04
N GLU A 106 7.16 -4.05 -13.67
CA GLU A 106 5.87 -4.07 -12.99
C GLU A 106 5.26 -5.47 -12.99
N ILE A 107 4.80 -5.91 -11.82
CA ILE A 107 4.00 -7.12 -11.65
C ILE A 107 2.64 -6.71 -11.08
N VAL A 108 1.56 -7.08 -11.77
CA VAL A 108 0.18 -6.85 -11.31
C VAL A 108 -0.53 -8.19 -11.12
N VAL A 109 -1.04 -8.43 -9.92
CA VAL A 109 -1.75 -9.65 -9.54
C VAL A 109 -3.13 -9.31 -8.98
N GLY A 110 -4.19 -9.81 -9.62
CA GLY A 110 -5.56 -9.69 -9.10
C GLY A 110 -5.84 -10.67 -7.95
N PHE A 111 -6.62 -10.26 -6.97
CA PHE A 111 -6.94 -10.99 -5.73
C PHE A 111 -7.75 -12.29 -5.92
N PHE A 112 -8.32 -12.55 -7.10
CA PHE A 112 -8.94 -13.83 -7.42
C PHE A 112 -7.94 -14.91 -7.79
N ARG A 113 -6.75 -14.52 -8.24
CA ARG A 113 -5.62 -15.43 -8.38
C ARG A 113 -4.80 -15.37 -7.09
N TRP A 114 -4.14 -16.47 -6.78
CA TRP A 114 -3.28 -16.59 -5.60
C TRP A 114 -2.43 -15.34 -5.43
N LEU A 115 -2.60 -14.63 -4.32
CA LEU A 115 -1.61 -13.64 -3.91
C LEU A 115 -0.39 -14.42 -3.41
N PRO A 116 0.78 -14.18 -4.00
CA PRO A 116 2.02 -14.79 -3.56
C PRO A 116 2.46 -14.09 -2.27
N LEU A 117 1.78 -14.37 -1.15
CA LEU A 117 1.97 -13.71 0.14
C LEU A 117 3.42 -13.72 0.61
N LEU A 118 4.12 -14.82 0.32
CA LEU A 118 5.53 -14.98 0.63
C LEU A 118 6.36 -13.99 -0.19
N GLU A 119 6.10 -13.90 -1.49
CA GLU A 119 6.77 -12.98 -2.40
C GLU A 119 6.44 -11.51 -2.06
N THR A 120 5.19 -11.19 -1.72
CA THR A 120 4.81 -9.85 -1.23
C THR A 120 5.56 -9.51 0.06
N SER A 121 5.66 -10.46 1.00
CA SER A 121 6.40 -10.25 2.25
C SER A 121 7.90 -10.10 2.01
N ASN A 122 8.49 -10.87 1.10
CA ASN A 122 9.90 -10.78 0.75
C ASN A 122 10.20 -9.44 0.07
N PHE A 123 9.39 -9.05 -0.92
CA PHE A 123 9.51 -7.76 -1.59
C PHE A 123 9.43 -6.60 -0.60
N LEU A 124 8.48 -6.66 0.35
CA LEU A 124 8.34 -5.64 1.36
C LEU A 124 9.53 -5.61 2.33
N SER A 125 10.14 -6.76 2.63
CA SER A 125 11.37 -6.84 3.43
C SER A 125 12.52 -6.15 2.69
N ASP A 126 12.72 -6.44 1.41
CA ASP A 126 13.77 -5.83 0.58
C ASP A 126 13.59 -4.30 0.46
N LEU A 127 12.36 -3.84 0.24
CA LEU A 127 12.01 -2.42 0.24
C LEU A 127 12.32 -1.78 1.61
N SER A 128 12.01 -2.48 2.69
CA SER A 128 12.26 -2.00 4.05
C SER A 128 13.75 -1.87 4.35
N ASP A 129 14.54 -2.85 3.93
CA ASP A 129 16.00 -2.84 4.07
C ASP A 129 16.62 -1.68 3.31
N LEU A 130 16.14 -1.39 2.09
CA LEU A 130 16.60 -0.25 1.30
C LEU A 130 16.37 1.09 2.02
N VAL A 131 15.20 1.25 2.63
CA VAL A 131 14.87 2.46 3.40
C VAL A 131 15.69 2.54 4.68
N VAL A 132 15.89 1.43 5.40
CA VAL A 132 16.74 1.40 6.61
C VAL A 132 18.18 1.76 6.27
N GLN A 133 18.73 1.23 5.19
CA GLN A 133 20.08 1.57 4.73
C GLN A 133 20.22 3.04 4.35
N SER A 134 19.21 3.59 3.67
CA SER A 134 19.21 4.99 3.21
C SER A 134 18.93 5.98 4.35
N ASN A 135 18.12 5.59 5.33
CA ASN A 135 17.75 6.39 6.48
C ASN A 135 17.49 5.50 7.71
N PRO A 136 18.53 5.18 8.50
CA PRO A 136 18.39 4.33 9.69
C PRO A 136 17.44 4.90 10.77
N ARG A 137 17.18 6.21 10.73
CA ARG A 137 16.28 6.91 11.64
C ARG A 137 14.88 7.13 11.04
N TRP A 138 14.52 6.46 9.95
CA TRP A 138 13.22 6.67 9.29
C TRP A 138 12.04 6.58 10.25
N ARG A 139 12.08 5.70 11.26
CA ARG A 139 11.02 5.57 12.27
C ARG A 139 10.79 6.84 13.08
N SER A 140 11.84 7.63 13.36
CA SER A 140 11.70 8.88 14.11
C SER A 140 11.00 9.98 13.32
N LEU A 141 10.80 9.80 12.01
CA LEU A 141 10.00 10.72 11.20
C LEU A 141 8.50 10.60 11.48
N PHE A 142 8.07 9.50 12.11
CA PHE A 142 6.66 9.16 12.37
C PHE A 142 6.32 9.05 13.86
N ALA A 143 7.30 9.26 14.74
CA ALA A 143 7.10 9.32 16.17
C ALA A 143 6.76 10.78 16.56
N SER A 144 5.49 11.15 16.42
CA SER A 144 4.94 12.42 16.93
C SER A 144 3.90 12.14 18.00
#